data_AF-A0A369PU35-F1
#
_entry.id   AF-A0A369PU35-F1
#
_cell.length_a   1.000
_cell.length_b   1.000
_cell.length_c   1.000
_cell.angle_alpha   90.00
_cell.angle_beta   90.00
_cell.angle_gamma   90.00
#
_symmetry.space_group_name_H-M   'P 1'
#
loop_
_entity.id
_entity.type
_entity.pdbx_description
1 polymer ?
#
loop_
_entity_poly.entity_id
_entity_poly.type
_entity_poly.pdbx_seq_one_letter_code
_entity_poly.pdbx_strand_id
1 'polypeptide(L)'
;MKNTSLTFTLPSDGNSITENDIKNKQLRITAAFKGLFPEQNDELKITIKNDYTIPFKHKGKRSHILRLGSDALEELGIKAGDKVKFIRIGAREFKMEGVRS
;
A
#
# COMPACT_ATOMS: atom_id res chain seq x y z
N MET A 1 -25.61 5.61 7.78
CA MET A 1 -24.80 4.36 7.82
C MET A 1 -23.39 4.76 8.20
N LYS A 2 -22.83 4.22 9.30
CA LYS A 2 -21.43 4.50 9.66
C LYS A 2 -20.55 3.72 8.70
N ASN A 3 -19.96 4.37 7.71
CA ASN A 3 -18.89 3.77 6.91
C ASN A 3 -17.70 3.59 7.84
N THR A 4 -17.51 2.38 8.36
CA THR A 4 -16.32 2.03 9.13
C THR A 4 -15.14 1.98 8.17
N SER A 5 -14.39 3.08 8.05
CA SER A 5 -13.16 3.11 7.26
C SER A 5 -12.15 2.13 7.85
N LEU A 6 -11.92 1.02 7.13
CA LEU A 6 -10.96 0.01 7.57
C LEU A 6 -9.55 0.61 7.53
N THR A 7 -8.87 0.62 8.67
CA THR A 7 -7.52 1.17 8.79
C THR A 7 -6.54 0.06 9.20
N PHE A 8 -5.40 -0.01 8.53
CA PHE A 8 -4.36 -1.01 8.79
C PHE A 8 -2.98 -0.46 8.45
N THR A 9 -1.91 -1.10 8.93
CA THR A 9 -0.54 -0.66 8.70
C THR A 9 0.23 -1.73 7.96
N LEU A 10 0.91 -1.34 6.88
CA LEU A 10 1.83 -2.18 6.13
C LEU A 10 3.29 -1.84 6.47
N PRO A 11 4.17 -2.83 6.47
CA PRO A 11 3.86 -4.26 6.45
C PRO A 11 3.40 -4.74 7.83
N SER A 12 2.99 -6.02 7.93
CA SER A 12 2.57 -6.66 9.18
C SER A 12 3.72 -6.73 10.18
N ASP A 13 3.42 -6.85 11.47
CA ASP A 13 4.45 -6.98 12.50
C ASP A 13 5.48 -8.09 12.18
N GLY A 14 6.73 -7.83 12.54
CA GLY A 14 7.88 -8.66 12.15
C GLY A 14 8.35 -8.50 10.70
N ASN A 15 7.71 -7.63 9.91
CA ASN A 15 8.16 -7.27 8.56
C ASN A 15 8.50 -5.77 8.52
N SER A 16 9.29 -5.39 7.52
CA SER A 16 9.66 -3.99 7.26
C SER A 16 9.62 -3.69 5.76
N ILE A 17 9.41 -2.42 5.41
CA ILE A 17 9.63 -1.97 4.03
C ILE A 17 11.12 -2.09 3.76
N THR A 18 11.50 -2.85 2.73
CA THR A 18 12.91 -3.11 2.45
C THR A 18 13.50 -2.05 1.53
N GLU A 19 14.83 -1.90 1.50
CA GLU A 19 15.50 -1.04 0.52
C GLU A 19 15.15 -1.42 -0.92
N ASN A 20 14.94 -2.71 -1.18
CA ASN A 20 14.55 -3.18 -2.49
C ASN A 20 13.12 -2.78 -2.85
N ASP A 21 12.24 -2.59 -1.88
CA ASP A 21 10.88 -2.08 -2.11
C ASP A 21 10.92 -0.59 -2.48
N ILE A 22 11.72 0.20 -1.76
CA ILE A 22 11.98 1.61 -2.09
C ILE A 22 12.63 1.74 -3.47
N LYS A 23 13.69 0.98 -3.74
CA LYS A 23 14.42 1.00 -5.03
C LYS A 23 13.52 0.64 -6.21
N ASN A 24 12.65 -0.35 -6.05
CA ASN A 24 11.71 -0.77 -7.08
C ASN A 24 10.40 0.05 -7.07
N LYS A 25 10.30 1.06 -6.21
CA LYS A 25 9.16 1.99 -6.10
C LYS A 25 7.85 1.24 -5.92
N GLN A 26 7.86 0.26 -5.03
CA GLN A 26 6.75 -0.64 -4.81
C GLN A 26 6.55 -0.92 -3.31
N LEU A 27 5.34 -1.31 -2.95
CA LEU A 27 5.03 -1.91 -1.67
C LEU A 27 4.58 -3.35 -1.85
N ARG A 28 5.02 -4.20 -0.92
CA ARG A 28 4.58 -5.59 -0.85
C ARG A 28 3.48 -5.71 0.17
N ILE A 29 2.35 -6.23 -0.28
CA ILE A 29 1.21 -6.55 0.58
C ILE A 29 1.44 -7.96 1.10
N THR A 30 1.70 -8.06 2.41
CA THR A 30 1.95 -9.32 3.10
C THR A 30 0.66 -10.16 3.19
N ALA A 31 0.81 -11.46 3.45
CA ALA A 31 -0.30 -12.41 3.45
C ALA A 31 -1.48 -11.98 4.35
N ALA A 32 -1.18 -11.35 5.49
CA ALA A 32 -2.17 -10.87 6.45
C ALA A 32 -3.17 -9.86 5.88
N PHE A 33 -2.78 -9.10 4.85
CA PHE A 33 -3.62 -8.02 4.31
C PHE A 33 -4.16 -8.32 2.91
N LYS A 34 -3.85 -9.47 2.32
CA LYS A 34 -4.27 -9.80 0.93
C LYS A 34 -5.77 -9.69 0.73
N GLY A 35 -6.57 -10.17 1.68
CA GLY A 35 -8.04 -10.11 1.62
C GLY A 35 -8.62 -8.69 1.66
N LEU A 36 -7.80 -7.67 1.87
CA LEU A 36 -8.21 -6.27 1.84
C LEU A 36 -8.08 -5.63 0.44
N PHE A 37 -7.43 -6.34 -0.49
CA PHE A 37 -7.15 -5.89 -1.85
C PHE A 37 -7.89 -6.76 -2.88
N PRO A 38 -7.98 -6.31 -4.16
CA PRO A 38 -8.62 -7.11 -5.21
C PRO A 38 -7.98 -8.49 -5.42
N GLU A 39 -8.78 -9.46 -5.85
CA GLU A 39 -8.34 -10.84 -6.12
C GLU A 39 -7.66 -11.02 -7.49
N GLN A 40 -7.56 -9.94 -8.27
CA GLN A 40 -6.97 -9.91 -9.61
C GLN A 40 -6.08 -8.68 -9.79
N ASN A 41 -5.31 -8.65 -10.88
CA ASN A 41 -4.59 -7.43 -11.26
C ASN A 41 -5.60 -6.32 -11.53
N ASP A 42 -5.33 -5.13 -10.99
CA ASP A 42 -6.24 -4.01 -11.05
C ASP A 42 -5.47 -2.70 -10.89
N GLU A 43 -6.18 -1.59 -11.02
CA GLU A 43 -5.69 -0.27 -10.65
C GLU A 43 -6.38 0.19 -9.37
N LEU A 44 -5.59 0.71 -8.45
CA LEU A 44 -6.09 1.27 -7.20
C LEU A 44 -5.92 2.78 -7.22
N LYS A 45 -6.95 3.47 -6.77
CA LYS A 45 -6.86 4.90 -6.48
C LYS A 45 -6.29 5.08 -5.08
N ILE A 46 -5.15 5.74 -5.01
CA ILE A 46 -4.41 5.99 -3.79
C ILE A 46 -4.34 7.50 -3.58
N THR A 47 -4.95 7.98 -2.50
CA THR A 47 -4.82 9.36 -2.05
C THR A 47 -3.69 9.46 -1.03
N ILE A 48 -2.72 10.33 -1.26
CA ILE A 48 -1.73 10.72 -0.25
C ILE A 48 -2.01 12.18 0.13
N LYS A 49 -1.39 13.14 -0.56
CA LYS A 49 -1.83 14.53 -0.69
C LYS A 49 -2.53 14.73 -2.03
N ASN A 50 -1.99 14.13 -3.08
CA ASN A 50 -2.60 14.02 -4.40
C ASN A 50 -3.20 12.63 -4.61
N ASP A 51 -4.08 12.53 -5.60
CA ASP A 51 -4.67 11.27 -6.03
C ASP A 51 -3.83 10.61 -7.13
N TYR A 52 -3.54 9.33 -6.93
CA TYR A 52 -2.73 8.52 -7.83
C TYR A 52 -3.50 7.28 -8.25
N THR A 53 -3.45 6.95 -9.54
CA THR A 53 -3.89 5.64 -10.03
C THR A 53 -2.68 4.72 -10.10
N ILE A 54 -2.67 3.70 -9.25
CA ILE A 54 -1.49 2.88 -8.99
C ILE A 54 -1.78 1.42 -9.38
N PRO A 55 -0.92 0.79 -10.20
CA PRO A 55 -1.14 -0.59 -10.61
C PRO A 55 -0.89 -1.55 -9.46
N PHE A 56 -1.89 -2.39 -9.21
CA PHE A 56 -1.86 -3.49 -8.25
C PHE A 56 -1.71 -4.82 -8.99
N LYS A 57 -0.73 -5.61 -8.56
CA LYS A 57 -0.47 -6.95 -9.09
C LYS A 57 -0.81 -8.00 -8.06
N HIS A 58 -1.88 -8.73 -8.33
CA HIS A 58 -2.22 -9.93 -7.58
C HIS A 58 -1.19 -11.03 -7.87
N LYS A 59 -0.71 -11.66 -6.81
CA LYS A 59 0.38 -12.63 -6.85
C LYS A 59 0.07 -13.92 -6.09
N GLY A 60 -1.19 -14.37 -6.09
CA GLY A 60 -1.58 -15.69 -5.55
C GLY A 60 -0.89 -16.01 -4.21
N LYS A 61 0.01 -17.01 -4.19
CA LYS A 61 0.78 -17.42 -2.99
C LYS A 61 1.85 -16.41 -2.54
N ARG A 62 2.43 -15.59 -3.43
CA ARG A 62 3.45 -14.57 -3.11
C ARG A 62 2.81 -13.24 -2.69
N SER A 63 3.57 -12.35 -2.07
CA SER A 63 3.09 -11.01 -1.70
C SER A 63 2.58 -10.26 -2.93
N HIS A 64 1.44 -9.59 -2.79
CA HIS A 64 0.93 -8.74 -3.86
C HIS A 64 1.78 -7.48 -3.95
N ILE A 65 1.82 -6.87 -5.13
CA ILE A 65 2.71 -5.75 -5.40
C ILE A 65 1.87 -4.53 -5.76
N LEU A 66 2.05 -3.45 -5.01
CA LEU A 66 1.51 -2.14 -5.33
C LEU A 66 2.65 -1.27 -5.86
N ARG A 67 2.59 -0.85 -7.12
CA ARG A 67 3.70 -0.14 -7.77
C ARG A 67 3.53 1.37 -7.69
N LEU A 68 3.96 1.97 -6.59
CA LEU A 68 3.77 3.39 -6.30
C LEU A 68 4.35 4.32 -7.38
N GLY A 69 5.48 3.96 -7.99
CA GLY A 69 6.19 4.89 -8.87
C GLY A 69 7.00 5.93 -8.08
N SER A 70 7.69 6.83 -8.78
CA SER A 70 8.57 7.81 -8.13
C SER A 70 7.76 8.82 -7.33
N ASP A 71 6.76 9.42 -7.98
CA ASP A 71 6.07 10.61 -7.47
C ASP A 71 5.27 10.28 -6.20
N ALA A 72 4.48 9.22 -6.23
CA ALA A 72 3.72 8.79 -5.05
C ALA A 72 4.63 8.33 -3.91
N LEU A 73 5.78 7.68 -4.20
CA LEU A 73 6.72 7.26 -3.16
C LEU A 73 7.42 8.46 -2.51
N GLU A 74 7.85 9.43 -3.32
CA GLU A 74 8.46 10.67 -2.85
C GLU A 74 7.48 11.48 -2.01
N GLU A 75 6.23 11.60 -2.45
CA GLU A 75 5.17 12.28 -1.71
C GLU A 75 4.84 11.58 -0.39
N LEU A 76 4.84 10.24 -0.39
CA LEU A 76 4.64 9.44 0.82
C LEU A 76 5.81 9.59 1.80
N GLY A 77 7.02 9.88 1.29
CA GLY A 77 8.20 10.24 2.07
C GLY A 77 8.70 9.14 3.00
N ILE A 78 8.53 7.88 2.61
CA ILE A 78 8.94 6.69 3.38
C ILE A 78 10.31 6.17 2.95
N LYS A 79 10.98 5.50 3.88
CA LYS A 79 12.27 4.85 3.70
C LYS A 79 12.22 3.38 4.12
N ALA A 80 13.31 2.65 3.88
CA ALA A 80 13.43 1.30 4.39
C ALA A 80 13.36 1.31 5.93
N GLY A 81 12.63 0.35 6.51
CA GLY A 81 12.34 0.31 7.94
C GLY A 81 11.05 1.02 8.36
N ASP A 82 10.55 1.96 7.55
CA ASP A 82 9.29 2.65 7.84
C ASP A 82 8.07 1.72 7.65
N LYS A 83 6.93 2.23 8.11
CA LYS A 83 5.61 1.63 7.89
C LYS A 83 4.73 2.61 7.11
N VAL A 84 3.64 2.09 6.55
CA VAL A 84 2.62 2.88 5.86
C VAL A 84 1.26 2.52 6.39
N LYS A 85 0.53 3.51 6.86
CA LYS A 85 -0.87 3.36 7.23
C LYS A 85 -1.75 3.47 5.99
N PHE A 86 -2.66 2.53 5.85
CA PHE A 86 -3.70 2.48 4.83
C PHE A 86 -5.05 2.70 5.47
N ILE A 87 -5.89 3.49 4.81
CA ILE A 87 -7.28 3.74 5.19
C ILE A 87 -8.13 3.42 3.95
N ARG A 88 -8.95 2.38 4.01
CA ARG A 88 -9.87 2.02 2.93
C ARG A 88 -11.03 3.00 2.91
N ILE A 89 -11.16 3.74 1.81
CA ILE A 89 -12.25 4.70 1.58
C ILE A 89 -13.34 4.04 0.73
N GLY A 90 -12.96 3.19 -0.22
CA GLY A 90 -13.87 2.50 -1.12
C GLY A 90 -13.40 1.10 -1.50
N ALA A 91 -14.03 0.50 -2.50
CA ALA A 91 -13.69 -0.85 -2.94
C ALA A 91 -12.25 -0.93 -3.49
N ARG A 92 -11.83 0.08 -4.25
CA ARG A 92 -10.51 0.22 -4.89
C ARG A 92 -9.83 1.55 -4.57
N GLU A 93 -10.29 2.19 -3.50
CA GLU A 93 -9.89 3.53 -3.10
C GLU A 93 -9.32 3.48 -1.68
N PHE A 94 -8.06 3.88 -1.56
CA PHE A 94 -7.35 3.91 -0.30
C PHE A 94 -6.65 5.24 -0.10
N LYS A 95 -6.56 5.68 1.15
CA LYS A 95 -5.64 6.73 1.56
C LYS A 95 -4.42 6.13 2.22
N MET A 96 -3.25 6.69 1.92
CA MET A 96 -1.97 6.25 2.47
C MET A 96 -1.30 7.38 3.25
N GLU A 97 -0.71 7.02 4.40
CA GLU A 97 0.05 7.93 5.27
C GLU A 97 1.34 7.24 5.71
N GLY A 98 2.49 7.87 5.49
CA GLY A 98 3.77 7.36 5.96
C GLY A 98 3.86 7.39 7.49
N VAL A 99 4.25 6.27 8.10
CA VAL A 99 4.50 6.14 9.54
C VAL A 99 5.98 5.91 9.73
N ARG A 100 6.67 6.97 10.15
CA ARG A 100 8.11 6.96 10.37
C ARG A 100 8.43 6.21 11.65
N SER A 101 9.36 5.26 11.56
CA SER A 101 9.78 4.46 12.71
C SER A 101 10.94 5.08 13.48
#